data_AF-A0A0E3S9Q2-F1
#
_entry.id   AF-A0A0E3S9Q2-F1
#
_cell.length_a   1.000
_cell.length_b   1.000
_cell.length_c   1.000
_cell.angle_alpha   90.00
_cell.angle_beta   90.00
_cell.angle_gamma   90.00
#
_symmetry.space_group_name_H-M   'P 1'
#
loop_
_entity.id
_entity.type
_entity.pdbx_description
1 polymer ?
#
loop_
_entity_poly.entity_id
_entity_poly.type
_entity_poly.pdbx_seq_one_letter_code
_entity_poly.pdbx_strand_id
1 'polypeptide(L)'
;MKGSDEKGIAPVVGTAVTIFIVFILAGLVSSAFFEEYGVSSYKGSPAAKLQIQFTEDETSLEFEHSGGDQLFFDSPSLSVIMDINDTSYMLNDSTLGTLETGKKGVLALNKSGLPAMELSPEDLVSVKIVDHESGGLIAKHDLEVKGQIVVSPE
;
A
#
# COMPACT_ATOMS: atom_id res chain seq x y z
N MET A 1 77.95 4.70 21.49
CA MET A 1 76.73 5.40 22.00
C MET A 1 75.93 5.76 20.76
N LYS A 2 74.93 4.98 20.30
CA LYS A 2 73.58 4.73 20.88
C LYS A 2 72.90 6.08 21.21
N GLY A 3 71.80 6.51 20.58
CA GLY A 3 70.86 5.81 19.71
C GLY A 3 70.10 6.76 18.76
N SER A 4 69.40 6.15 17.81
CA SER A 4 68.46 6.78 16.91
C SER A 4 67.16 7.10 17.66
N ASP A 5 66.79 8.37 17.76
CA ASP A 5 65.46 8.77 18.20
C ASP A 5 64.52 8.83 16.98
N GLU A 6 63.66 7.83 16.93
CA GLU A 6 62.56 7.66 15.99
C GLU A 6 61.53 8.76 16.24
N LYS A 7 61.61 9.85 15.47
CA LYS A 7 60.62 10.94 15.53
C LYS A 7 59.26 10.46 15.01
N GLY A 8 58.36 10.17 15.94
CA GLY A 8 56.94 10.57 15.92
C GLY A 8 56.13 10.25 14.65
N ILE A 9 55.93 8.97 14.33
CA ILE A 9 54.97 8.52 13.30
C ILE A 9 53.63 8.09 13.94
N ALA A 10 53.55 8.05 15.27
CA ALA A 10 52.41 7.51 16.01
C ALA A 10 51.05 8.25 15.84
N PRO A 11 50.96 9.59 15.71
CA PRO A 11 49.65 10.27 15.69
C PRO A 11 48.85 10.10 14.38
N VAL A 12 49.56 9.97 13.24
CA VAL A 12 48.93 10.00 11.91
C VAL A 12 48.35 8.64 11.53
N VAL A 13 49.02 7.54 11.92
CA VAL A 13 48.57 6.18 11.60
C VAL A 13 47.29 5.83 12.37
N GLY A 14 47.21 6.17 13.66
CA GLY A 14 46.00 5.93 14.46
C GLY A 14 44.77 6.68 13.93
N THR A 15 44.99 7.91 13.44
CA THR A 15 43.93 8.72 12.81
C THR A 15 43.44 8.10 11.51
N ALA A 16 44.36 7.66 10.62
CA ALA A 16 44.00 7.03 9.36
C ALA A 16 43.22 5.72 9.57
N VAL A 17 43.65 4.88 10.53
CA VAL A 17 42.97 3.63 10.88
C VAL A 17 41.56 3.91 11.40
N THR A 18 41.39 4.92 12.26
CA THR A 18 40.08 5.28 12.82
C THR A 18 39.12 5.74 11.73
N ILE A 19 39.58 6.59 10.81
CA ILE A 19 38.77 7.04 9.67
C ILE A 19 38.34 5.85 8.82
N PHE A 20 39.26 4.92 8.53
CA PHE A 20 38.96 3.75 7.71
C PHE A 20 37.88 2.86 8.35
N ILE A 21 37.95 2.64 9.66
CA ILE A 21 36.95 1.87 10.41
C ILE A 21 35.58 2.58 10.37
N VAL A 22 35.54 3.90 10.54
CA VAL A 22 34.29 4.68 10.47
C VAL A 22 33.66 4.57 9.09
N PHE A 23 34.43 4.63 8.01
CA PHE A 23 33.90 4.47 6.64
C PHE A 23 33.37 3.06 6.38
N ILE A 24 34.04 2.02 6.88
CA ILE A 24 33.54 0.64 6.77
C ILE A 24 32.23 0.50 7.56
N LEU A 25 32.17 1.00 8.79
CA LEU A 25 30.95 0.93 9.61
C LEU A 25 29.80 1.74 8.98
N ALA A 26 30.05 2.95 8.49
CA ALA A 26 29.06 3.74 7.78
C ALA A 26 28.57 3.04 6.50
N GLY A 27 29.47 2.39 5.76
CA GLY A 27 29.13 1.59 4.59
C GLY A 27 28.30 0.35 4.93
N LEU A 28 28.63 -0.38 6.00
CA LEU A 28 27.88 -1.56 6.46
C LEU A 28 26.52 -1.20 7.05
N VAL A 29 26.44 -0.11 7.82
CA VAL A 29 25.16 0.41 8.30
C VAL A 29 24.31 0.85 7.11
N SER A 30 24.90 1.55 6.14
CA SER A 30 24.20 1.92 4.91
C SER A 30 23.74 0.68 4.15
N SER A 31 24.61 -0.34 3.97
CA SER A 31 24.23 -1.57 3.27
C SER A 31 23.11 -2.30 3.98
N ALA A 32 23.08 -2.38 5.31
CA ALA A 32 21.99 -3.00 6.05
C ALA A 32 20.65 -2.27 5.82
N PHE A 33 20.65 -0.93 5.79
CA PHE A 33 19.46 -0.15 5.46
C PHE A 33 19.04 -0.26 3.99
N PHE A 34 19.99 -0.53 3.07
CA PHE A 34 19.69 -0.73 1.65
C PHE A 34 19.38 -2.20 1.29
N GLU A 35 19.85 -3.17 2.06
CA GLU A 35 19.61 -4.61 1.87
C GLU A 35 18.20 -5.01 2.32
N GLU A 36 17.58 -4.21 3.21
CA GLU A 36 16.14 -4.25 3.48
C GLU A 36 15.29 -3.92 2.22
N TYR A 37 15.89 -3.30 1.19
CA TYR A 37 15.28 -3.14 -0.15
C TYR A 37 15.78 -4.17 -1.17
N GLY A 38 16.72 -5.04 -0.82
CA GLY A 38 17.47 -5.89 -1.76
C GLY A 38 17.06 -7.36 -1.81
N VAL A 39 16.28 -7.85 -0.83
CA VAL A 39 15.90 -9.27 -0.76
C VAL A 39 14.41 -9.45 -0.60
N SER A 40 13.72 -9.31 -1.72
CA SER A 40 12.55 -10.12 -2.05
C SER A 40 12.34 -9.98 -3.55
N SER A 41 11.84 -11.02 -4.21
CA SER A 41 11.18 -10.87 -5.51
C SER A 41 9.90 -10.05 -5.33
N TYR A 42 10.02 -8.81 -4.82
CA TYR A 42 8.94 -7.86 -4.66
C TYR A 42 8.56 -7.42 -6.06
N LYS A 43 7.65 -8.19 -6.66
CA LYS A 43 6.84 -7.68 -7.75
C LYS A 43 6.13 -6.47 -7.13
N GLY A 44 6.46 -5.27 -7.60
CA GLY A 44 5.82 -4.06 -7.08
C GLY A 44 4.30 -4.19 -7.20
N SER A 45 3.55 -3.57 -6.29
CA SER A 45 2.09 -3.52 -6.39
C SER A 45 1.70 -2.96 -7.76
N PRO A 46 0.61 -3.46 -8.37
CA PRO A 46 0.09 -2.90 -9.62
C PRO A 46 -0.07 -1.38 -9.53
N ALA A 47 0.54 -0.66 -10.47
CA ALA A 47 0.45 0.78 -10.55
C ALA A 47 -0.81 1.17 -11.35
N ALA A 48 -1.98 1.14 -10.70
CA ALA A 48 -3.27 1.47 -11.31
C ALA A 48 -3.83 2.80 -10.81
N LYS A 49 -4.39 3.61 -11.71
CA LYS A 49 -5.06 4.87 -11.40
C LYS A 49 -6.57 4.67 -11.36
N LEU A 50 -7.10 4.45 -10.16
CA LEU A 50 -8.51 4.20 -9.93
C LEU A 50 -9.22 5.41 -9.34
N GLN A 51 -10.48 5.59 -9.73
CA GLN A 51 -11.45 6.42 -9.03
C GLN A 51 -12.54 5.49 -8.49
N ILE A 52 -12.93 5.71 -7.23
CA ILE A 52 -13.98 4.94 -6.58
C ILE A 52 -15.01 5.94 -6.08
N GLN A 53 -16.28 5.67 -6.31
CA GLN A 53 -17.38 6.51 -5.87
C GLN A 53 -18.63 5.69 -5.63
N PHE A 54 -19.56 6.20 -4.81
CA PHE A 54 -20.91 5.65 -4.78
C PHE A 54 -21.61 5.91 -6.12
N THR A 55 -22.47 4.98 -6.53
CA THR A 55 -23.41 5.21 -7.63
C THR A 55 -24.43 6.29 -7.27
N GLU A 56 -25.15 6.85 -8.24
CA GLU A 56 -26.12 7.93 -7.99
C GLU A 56 -27.23 7.54 -7.00
N ASP A 57 -27.58 6.25 -6.94
CA ASP A 57 -28.55 5.67 -6.02
C ASP A 57 -27.92 5.17 -4.70
N GLU A 58 -26.59 5.30 -4.56
CA GLU A 58 -25.79 4.91 -3.40
C GLU A 58 -25.93 3.44 -2.94
N THR A 59 -26.46 2.58 -3.79
CA THR A 59 -26.60 1.14 -3.50
C THR A 59 -25.33 0.35 -3.81
N SER A 60 -24.41 0.95 -4.57
CA SER A 60 -23.25 0.29 -5.14
C SER A 60 -22.03 1.21 -5.13
N LEU A 61 -20.85 0.60 -5.24
CA LEU A 61 -19.59 1.28 -5.51
C LEU A 61 -19.24 1.13 -7.00
N GLU A 62 -18.99 2.25 -7.67
CA GLU A 62 -18.43 2.29 -9.02
C GLU A 62 -16.91 2.48 -8.96
N PHE A 63 -16.18 1.62 -9.67
CA PHE A 63 -14.74 1.65 -9.82
C PHE A 63 -14.40 2.01 -11.26
N GLU A 64 -13.74 3.15 -11.48
CA GLU A 64 -13.29 3.60 -12.80
C GLU A 64 -11.77 3.52 -12.90
N HIS A 65 -11.28 2.73 -13.86
CA HIS A 65 -9.86 2.58 -14.11
C HIS A 65 -9.38 3.55 -15.19
N SER A 66 -8.68 4.60 -14.79
CA SER A 66 -8.27 5.70 -15.68
C SER A 66 -6.86 5.55 -16.28
N GLY A 67 -6.07 4.57 -15.85
CA GLY A 67 -4.77 4.25 -16.46
C GLY A 67 -3.89 3.35 -15.60
N GLY A 68 -2.79 2.85 -16.17
CA GLY A 68 -1.82 2.01 -15.45
C GLY A 68 -2.03 0.50 -15.67
N ASP A 69 -1.61 -0.29 -14.69
CA ASP A 69 -1.67 -1.76 -14.72
C ASP A 69 -3.10 -2.28 -14.55
N GLN A 70 -3.45 -3.31 -15.31
CA GLN A 70 -4.73 -4.03 -15.19
C GLN A 70 -4.88 -4.70 -13.82
N LEU A 71 -6.11 -4.70 -13.29
CA LEU A 71 -6.43 -5.29 -11.99
C LEU A 71 -7.31 -6.53 -12.14
N PHE A 72 -6.97 -7.59 -11.41
CA PHE A 72 -7.65 -8.89 -11.45
C PHE A 72 -8.32 -9.15 -10.10
N PHE A 73 -9.58 -8.73 -9.94
CA PHE A 73 -10.38 -8.95 -8.72
C PHE A 73 -10.98 -10.36 -8.64
N ASP A 74 -10.89 -11.13 -9.72
CA ASP A 74 -11.18 -12.55 -9.75
C ASP A 74 -10.03 -13.43 -9.20
N SER A 75 -8.89 -12.81 -8.87
CA SER A 75 -7.72 -13.43 -8.26
C SER A 75 -7.66 -13.13 -6.76
N PRO A 76 -7.22 -14.08 -5.90
CA PRO A 76 -7.02 -13.85 -4.47
C PRO A 76 -5.86 -12.89 -4.15
N SER A 77 -5.13 -12.40 -5.16
CA SER A 77 -4.04 -11.43 -4.99
C SER A 77 -4.53 -10.06 -4.57
N LEU A 78 -5.75 -9.66 -4.95
CA LEU A 78 -6.31 -8.36 -4.62
C LEU A 78 -7.45 -8.50 -3.60
N SER A 79 -7.67 -7.47 -2.80
CA SER A 79 -8.89 -7.34 -2.02
C SER A 79 -9.34 -5.89 -1.91
N VAL A 80 -10.65 -5.70 -2.03
CA VAL A 80 -11.33 -4.46 -1.68
C VAL A 80 -11.70 -4.48 -0.19
N ILE A 81 -11.32 -3.44 0.55
CA ILE A 81 -11.63 -3.25 1.96
C ILE A 81 -12.39 -1.94 2.11
N MET A 82 -13.49 -1.96 2.86
CA MET A 82 -14.29 -0.80 3.20
C MET A 82 -14.20 -0.55 4.70
N ASP A 83 -13.64 0.58 5.10
CA ASP A 83 -13.60 1.03 6.48
C ASP A 83 -14.79 1.95 6.75
N ILE A 84 -15.57 1.60 7.77
CA ILE A 84 -16.72 2.36 8.23
C ILE A 84 -16.61 2.49 9.74
N ASN A 85 -16.60 3.74 10.25
CA ASN A 85 -16.56 4.00 11.70
C ASN A 85 -15.45 3.18 12.41
N ASP A 86 -14.23 3.25 11.90
CA ASP A 86 -13.04 2.52 12.38
C ASP A 86 -13.11 0.98 12.30
N THR A 87 -14.14 0.43 11.65
CA THR A 87 -14.28 -1.01 11.41
C THR A 87 -14.00 -1.34 9.95
N SER A 88 -13.04 -2.23 9.70
CA SER A 88 -12.68 -2.69 8.36
C SER A 88 -13.50 -3.92 7.95
N TYR A 89 -14.13 -3.85 6.79
CA TYR A 89 -14.86 -4.95 6.18
C TYR A 89 -14.21 -5.34 4.85
N MET A 90 -13.84 -6.61 4.71
CA MET A 90 -13.40 -7.14 3.42
C MET A 90 -14.62 -7.38 2.54
N LEU A 91 -14.62 -6.79 1.35
CA LEU A 91 -15.73 -6.90 0.42
C LEU A 91 -15.53 -8.08 -0.53
N ASN A 92 -16.63 -8.74 -0.92
CA ASN A 92 -16.64 -9.71 -2.00
C ASN A 92 -16.56 -8.99 -3.35
N ASP A 93 -15.34 -8.85 -3.86
CA ASP A 93 -14.99 -8.08 -5.05
C ASP A 93 -14.92 -8.93 -6.34
N SER A 94 -15.19 -10.23 -6.27
CA SER A 94 -15.11 -11.12 -7.43
C SER A 94 -16.01 -10.70 -8.59
N THR A 95 -17.10 -9.97 -8.32
CA THR A 95 -18.02 -9.46 -9.34
C THR A 95 -17.41 -8.35 -10.20
N LEU A 96 -16.35 -7.68 -9.73
CA LEU A 96 -15.61 -6.69 -10.52
C LEU A 96 -14.80 -7.36 -11.64
N GLY A 97 -14.45 -8.65 -11.47
CA GLY A 97 -13.68 -9.42 -12.44
C GLY A 97 -12.36 -8.75 -12.78
N THR A 98 -12.05 -8.66 -14.06
CA THR A 98 -10.84 -7.96 -14.53
C THR A 98 -11.17 -6.53 -14.96
N LEU A 99 -10.51 -5.56 -14.33
CA LEU A 99 -10.68 -4.13 -14.62
C LEU A 99 -9.52 -3.60 -15.45
N GLU A 100 -9.78 -3.34 -16.73
CA GLU A 100 -8.83 -2.77 -17.69
C GLU A 100 -8.88 -1.23 -17.70
N THR A 101 -7.82 -0.61 -18.21
CA THR A 101 -7.80 0.84 -18.46
C THR A 101 -8.97 1.28 -19.35
N GLY A 102 -9.68 2.30 -18.91
CA GLY A 102 -10.87 2.88 -19.55
C GLY A 102 -12.17 2.14 -19.22
N LYS A 103 -12.14 1.12 -18.38
CA LYS A 103 -13.34 0.35 -17.97
C LYS A 103 -13.86 0.80 -16.61
N LYS A 104 -15.13 0.48 -16.40
CA LYS A 104 -15.86 0.67 -15.15
C LYS A 104 -16.32 -0.69 -14.63
N GLY A 105 -16.23 -0.89 -13.32
CA GLY A 105 -16.79 -2.02 -12.60
C GLY A 105 -17.76 -1.52 -11.54
N VAL A 106 -18.79 -2.29 -11.23
CA VAL A 106 -19.77 -1.95 -10.20
C VAL A 106 -19.86 -3.09 -9.20
N LEU A 107 -19.79 -2.73 -7.91
CA LEU A 107 -19.93 -3.65 -6.80
C LEU A 107 -21.14 -3.25 -5.95
N ALA A 108 -22.17 -4.09 -5.96
CA ALA A 108 -23.37 -3.85 -5.16
C ALA A 108 -23.08 -4.10 -3.67
N LEU A 109 -23.43 -3.14 -2.80
CA LEU A 109 -23.14 -3.21 -1.36
C LEU A 109 -23.91 -4.34 -0.66
N ASN A 110 -25.08 -4.72 -1.17
CA ASN A 110 -25.88 -5.82 -0.62
C ASN A 110 -25.31 -7.22 -0.94
N LYS A 111 -24.41 -7.32 -1.93
CA LYS A 111 -23.75 -8.56 -2.38
C LYS A 111 -22.28 -8.62 -2.00
N SER A 112 -21.76 -7.57 -1.37
CA SER A 112 -20.35 -7.44 -1.04
C SER A 112 -19.96 -8.14 0.27
N GLY A 113 -20.89 -8.84 0.94
CA GLY A 113 -20.60 -9.54 2.20
C GLY A 113 -20.53 -8.63 3.43
N LEU A 114 -20.93 -7.36 3.29
CA LEU A 114 -21.16 -6.47 4.43
C LEU A 114 -22.27 -7.02 5.35
N PRO A 115 -22.23 -6.75 6.66
CA PRO A 115 -23.36 -7.02 7.54
C PRO A 115 -24.52 -6.06 7.28
N ALA A 116 -25.69 -6.37 7.83
CA ALA A 116 -26.81 -5.44 7.82
C ALA A 116 -26.43 -4.17 8.61
N MET A 117 -26.51 -3.02 7.96
CA MET A 117 -26.14 -1.73 8.55
C MET A 117 -26.81 -0.56 7.83
N GLU A 118 -26.85 0.58 8.52
CA GLU A 118 -27.31 1.85 7.97
C GLU A 118 -26.20 2.88 8.09
N LEU A 119 -25.95 3.61 7.00
CA LEU A 119 -25.06 4.76 6.96
C LEU A 119 -25.92 6.02 6.87
N SER A 120 -25.60 6.99 7.72
CA SER A 120 -26.26 8.29 7.70
C SER A 120 -25.56 9.22 6.70
N PRO A 121 -26.27 10.23 6.17
CA PRO A 121 -25.62 11.33 5.46
C PRO A 121 -24.49 11.93 6.31
N GLU A 122 -23.42 12.35 5.64
CA GLU A 122 -22.17 12.88 6.24
C GLU A 122 -21.27 11.81 6.89
N ASP A 123 -21.67 10.54 6.93
CA ASP A 123 -20.77 9.46 7.34
C ASP A 123 -19.60 9.35 6.34
N LEU A 124 -18.39 9.18 6.88
CA LEU A 124 -17.17 8.98 6.10
C LEU A 124 -16.83 7.50 6.00
N VAL A 125 -16.68 7.05 4.77
CA VAL A 125 -16.32 5.67 4.42
C VAL A 125 -15.01 5.68 3.68
N SER A 126 -14.07 4.81 4.03
CA SER A 126 -12.83 4.64 3.27
C SER A 126 -12.85 3.36 2.47
N VAL A 127 -12.68 3.42 1.15
CA VAL A 127 -12.54 2.24 0.30
C VAL A 127 -11.08 2.10 -0.12
N LYS A 128 -10.49 0.94 0.16
CA LYS A 128 -9.09 0.59 -0.10
C LYS A 128 -9.00 -0.62 -1.00
N ILE A 129 -7.98 -0.65 -1.85
CA ILE A 129 -7.60 -1.84 -2.63
C ILE A 129 -6.19 -2.21 -2.27
N VAL A 130 -6.00 -3.43 -1.79
CA VAL A 130 -4.72 -3.96 -1.32
C VAL A 130 -4.30 -5.12 -2.21
N ASP A 131 -3.02 -5.14 -2.57
CA ASP A 131 -2.37 -6.30 -3.18
C ASP A 131 -1.66 -7.12 -2.11
N HIS A 132 -2.06 -8.37 -1.94
CA HIS A 132 -1.49 -9.28 -0.95
C HIS A 132 -0.14 -9.86 -1.39
N GLU A 133 0.16 -9.90 -2.69
CA GLU A 133 1.45 -10.41 -3.18
C GLU A 133 2.59 -9.46 -2.80
N SER A 134 2.37 -8.16 -2.98
CA SER A 134 3.33 -7.11 -2.61
C SER A 134 3.04 -6.47 -1.24
N GLY A 135 1.95 -6.83 -0.57
CA GLY A 135 1.51 -6.18 0.67
C GLY A 135 1.23 -4.67 0.53
N GLY A 136 1.10 -4.16 -0.70
CA GLY A 136 0.99 -2.73 -0.98
C GLY A 136 -0.45 -2.25 -1.19
N LEU A 137 -0.66 -0.98 -0.87
CA LEU A 137 -1.91 -0.28 -1.12
C LEU A 137 -1.92 0.25 -2.55
N ILE A 138 -2.85 -0.23 -3.38
CA ILE A 138 -3.01 0.23 -4.77
C ILE A 138 -3.75 1.56 -4.79
N ALA A 139 -4.89 1.64 -4.08
CA ALA A 139 -5.73 2.83 -4.05
C ALA A 139 -6.44 2.96 -2.70
N LYS A 140 -6.70 4.20 -2.30
CA LYS A 140 -7.56 4.55 -1.17
C LYS A 140 -8.37 5.78 -1.55
N HIS A 141 -9.68 5.71 -1.31
CA HIS A 141 -10.60 6.82 -1.51
C HIS A 141 -11.49 6.97 -0.28
N ASP A 142 -11.58 8.18 0.23
CA ASP A 142 -12.50 8.55 1.30
C ASP A 142 -13.76 9.12 0.65
N LEU A 143 -14.90 8.50 0.94
CA LEU A 143 -16.21 8.79 0.35
C LEU A 143 -17.14 9.32 1.43
N GLU A 144 -17.84 10.39 1.10
CA GLU A 144 -18.90 10.94 1.92
C GLU A 144 -20.24 10.38 1.45
N VAL A 145 -21.01 9.86 2.40
CA VAL A 145 -22.36 9.38 2.18
C VAL A 145 -23.30 10.59 2.04
N LYS A 146 -24.01 10.73 0.90
CA LYS A 146 -24.86 11.91 0.64
C LYS A 146 -26.31 11.69 1.04
N GLY A 147 -26.79 10.46 0.93
CA GLY A 147 -28.12 10.01 1.33
C GLY A 147 -28.06 8.94 2.42
N GLN A 148 -29.20 8.47 2.90
CA GLN A 148 -29.20 7.33 3.82
C GLN A 148 -28.98 6.04 3.02
N ILE A 149 -27.91 5.30 3.32
CA ILE A 149 -27.63 4.00 2.69
C ILE A 149 -28.04 2.91 3.66
N VAL A 150 -28.91 2.00 3.21
CA VAL A 150 -29.31 0.81 3.97
C VAL A 150 -28.74 -0.41 3.28
N VAL A 151 -27.77 -1.05 3.93
CA VAL A 151 -27.21 -2.32 3.45
C VAL A 151 -28.02 -3.45 4.07
N SER A 152 -28.75 -4.18 3.24
CA SER A 152 -29.46 -5.41 3.60
C SER A 152 -28.85 -6.58 2.81
N PRO A 153 -28.02 -7.42 3.44
CA PRO A 153 -27.32 -8.51 2.75
C PRO A 153 -28.32 -9.49 2.13
N GLU A 154 -28.03 -9.92 0.89
CA GLU A 154 -28.80 -10.97 0.19
C GLU A 154 -28.47 -12.39 0.68
#